data_AF-A0A8J4FA04-F1
#
_entry.id   AF-A0A8J4FA04-F1
#
_cell.length_a   1.000
_cell.length_b   1.000
_cell.length_c   1.000
_cell.angle_alpha   90.00
_cell.angle_beta   90.00
_cell.angle_gamma   90.00
#
_symmetry.space_group_name_H-M   'P 1'
#
loop_
_entity.id
_entity.type
_entity.pdbx_description
1 polymer ?
#
loop_
_entity_poly.entity_id
_entity_poly.type
_entity_poly.pdbx_seq_one_letter_code
_entity_poly.pdbx_strand_id
1 'polypeptide(L)'
;MATSRSLAPCHRPATTAATLLLFLALLGTSLRVSRACVDPSTYPYKKIEYRNPAERGRLYILYDINGPDGCLNDFKTARDICAKHKLELAPQDDSKSLAAVRQLVTSRRVTSWLDGKTSEPGLCHLMSQEGFVHEQGCNQPVRFVCREAAA
;
A
#
# COMPACT_ATOMS: atom_id res chain seq x y z
N MET A 1 18.36 -57.08 23.67
CA MET A 1 18.96 -57.69 24.88
C MET A 1 19.64 -56.56 25.64
N ALA A 2 18.98 -56.09 26.71
CA ALA A 2 19.29 -56.40 28.12
C ALA A 2 20.26 -55.34 28.69
N THR A 3 19.73 -54.24 29.23
CA THR A 3 19.46 -54.01 30.66
C THR A 3 20.70 -54.10 31.55
N SER A 4 21.08 -52.97 32.13
CA SER A 4 21.67 -52.95 33.47
C SER A 4 20.84 -52.01 34.35
N ARG A 5 20.54 -52.52 35.55
CA ARG A 5 19.59 -52.03 36.56
C ARG A 5 20.34 -51.28 37.68
N SER A 6 19.54 -50.77 38.63
CA SER A 6 19.80 -50.72 40.09
C SER A 6 20.07 -49.31 40.61
N LEU A 7 19.47 -48.79 41.69
CA LEU A 7 18.32 -49.12 42.54
C LEU A 7 17.98 -47.81 43.31
N ALA A 8 16.77 -47.72 43.84
CA ALA A 8 16.25 -46.59 44.62
C ALA A 8 17.04 -46.31 45.93
N PRO A 9 16.81 -45.17 46.63
CA PRO A 9 15.65 -45.11 47.51
C PRO A 9 14.87 -43.78 47.52
N CYS A 10 13.56 -43.92 47.76
CA CYS A 10 12.67 -42.85 48.19
C CYS A 10 13.06 -42.33 49.58
N HIS A 11 13.10 -41.01 49.75
CA HIS A 11 12.67 -40.33 50.97
C HIS A 11 12.37 -38.85 50.65
N ARG A 12 11.11 -38.43 50.79
CA ARG A 12 10.73 -37.06 51.16
C ARG A 12 10.55 -37.06 52.69
N PRO A 13 10.96 -36.01 53.41
CA PRO A 13 10.14 -34.80 53.62
C PRO A 13 11.04 -33.54 53.58
N ALA A 14 10.65 -32.29 53.78
CA ALA A 14 9.44 -31.48 53.67
C ALA A 14 9.92 -30.03 53.91
N THR A 15 9.16 -29.06 53.41
CA THR A 15 9.00 -27.69 53.95
C THR A 15 10.11 -26.64 53.78
N THR A 16 9.70 -25.59 53.03
CA THR A 16 9.88 -24.14 53.27
C THR A 16 11.26 -23.50 53.13
N ALA A 17 11.42 -22.69 52.08
CA ALA A 17 11.36 -21.22 52.22
C ALA A 17 11.33 -20.56 50.83
N ALA A 18 10.36 -19.68 50.63
CA ALA A 18 10.16 -18.91 49.42
C ALA A 18 11.19 -17.77 49.33
N THR A 19 11.85 -17.64 48.19
CA THR A 19 12.46 -16.38 47.76
C THR A 19 12.17 -16.17 46.29
N LEU A 20 11.01 -15.56 46.03
CA LEU A 20 10.54 -15.19 44.70
C LEU A 20 11.18 -13.85 44.31
N LEU A 21 12.26 -13.89 43.52
CA LEU A 21 12.73 -12.71 42.78
C LEU A 21 12.65 -13.05 41.30
N LEU A 22 11.48 -12.83 40.71
CA LEU A 22 11.33 -12.84 39.27
C LEU A 22 10.97 -11.42 38.81
N PHE A 23 11.92 -10.85 38.08
CA PHE A 23 11.82 -9.59 37.36
C PHE A 23 10.47 -9.47 36.66
N LEU A 24 9.66 -8.49 37.07
CA LEU A 24 8.55 -7.99 36.27
C LEU A 24 9.15 -7.39 35.00
N ALA A 25 9.22 -8.20 33.95
CA ALA A 25 9.34 -7.69 32.59
C ALA A 25 8.12 -6.80 32.34
N LEU A 26 8.34 -5.49 32.33
CA LEU A 26 7.41 -4.53 31.77
C LEU A 26 7.22 -4.92 30.30
N LEU A 27 6.19 -5.73 30.04
CA LEU A 27 5.56 -5.86 28.74
C LEU A 27 4.96 -4.48 28.43
N GLY A 28 5.80 -3.57 27.94
CA GLY A 28 5.39 -2.37 27.25
C GLY A 28 4.62 -2.82 26.03
N THR A 29 3.32 -3.01 26.19
CA THR A 29 2.38 -3.13 25.07
C THR A 29 2.42 -1.79 24.37
N SER A 30 3.30 -1.67 23.37
CA SER A 30 3.24 -0.60 22.40
C SER A 30 1.95 -0.81 21.60
N LEU A 31 0.84 -0.32 22.14
CA LEU A 31 -0.32 0.01 21.32
C LEU A 31 0.18 1.08 20.35
N ARG A 32 0.62 0.65 19.17
CA ARG A 32 0.71 1.55 18.02
C ARG A 32 -0.72 2.02 17.79
N VAL A 33 -1.06 3.18 18.32
CA VAL A 33 -2.24 3.92 17.90
C VAL A 33 -2.06 4.12 16.41
N SER A 34 -2.74 3.30 15.60
CA SER A 34 -2.79 3.48 14.15
C SER A 34 -3.39 4.86 13.92
N ARG A 35 -2.54 5.83 13.56
CA ARG A 35 -3.00 7.18 13.28
C ARG A 35 -3.93 7.10 12.08
N ALA A 36 -5.14 7.64 12.24
CA ALA A 36 -6.13 7.62 11.18
C ALA A 36 -5.62 8.43 9.96
N CYS A 37 -5.92 7.93 8.77
CA CYS A 37 -5.64 8.63 7.52
C CYS A 37 -6.37 9.98 7.50
N VAL A 38 -5.71 11.02 7.01
CA VAL A 38 -6.38 12.27 6.63
C VAL A 38 -7.36 11.99 5.48
N ASP A 39 -8.46 12.74 5.42
CA ASP A 39 -9.39 12.67 4.29
C ASP A 39 -8.62 12.83 2.96
N PRO A 40 -8.65 11.81 2.07
CA PRO A 40 -7.90 11.84 0.83
C PRO A 40 -8.33 13.00 -0.09
N SER A 41 -9.55 13.52 0.07
CA SER A 41 -10.03 14.66 -0.74
C SER A 41 -9.35 15.99 -0.39
N THR A 42 -8.74 16.09 0.80
CA THR A 42 -8.06 17.31 1.31
C THR A 42 -6.58 17.09 1.61
N TYR A 43 -6.10 15.85 1.52
CA TYR A 43 -4.70 15.50 1.78
C TYR A 43 -3.74 16.24 0.82
N PRO A 44 -2.65 16.85 1.33
CA PRO A 44 -1.67 17.59 0.53
C PRO A 44 -0.69 16.64 -0.20
N TYR A 45 -1.17 15.93 -1.21
CA TYR A 45 -0.33 15.02 -2.00
C TYR A 45 0.95 15.67 -2.53
N LYS A 46 2.03 14.88 -2.55
CA LYS A 46 3.20 15.19 -3.38
C LYS A 46 2.83 14.94 -4.83
N LYS A 47 2.64 16.03 -5.57
CA LYS A 47 2.31 16.00 -6.99
C LYS A 47 3.59 16.00 -7.80
N ILE A 48 3.66 15.09 -8.77
CA ILE A 48 4.77 14.99 -9.71
C ILE A 48 4.19 15.11 -11.10
N GLU A 49 4.60 16.15 -11.81
CA GLU A 49 4.09 16.48 -13.13
C GLU A 49 4.98 15.89 -14.25
N TYR A 50 4.32 15.47 -15.33
CA TYR A 50 4.95 15.07 -16.58
C TYR A 50 4.12 15.59 -17.75
N ARG A 51 4.74 16.33 -18.67
CA ARG A 51 4.10 16.76 -19.91
C ARG A 51 4.45 15.79 -21.02
N ASN A 52 3.44 15.12 -21.56
CA ASN A 52 3.64 14.11 -22.59
C ASN A 52 3.85 14.77 -23.97
N PRO A 53 5.07 14.75 -24.55
CA PRO A 53 5.31 15.35 -25.87
C PRO A 53 4.54 14.65 -26.99
N ALA A 54 4.20 13.36 -26.84
CA ALA A 54 3.42 12.61 -27.82
C ALA A 54 1.93 13.04 -27.90
N GLU A 55 1.48 13.82 -26.91
CA GLU A 55 0.13 14.39 -26.80
C GLU A 55 0.18 15.92 -26.70
N ARG A 56 1.04 16.57 -27.49
CA ARG A 56 1.12 18.05 -27.54
C ARG A 56 1.34 18.69 -26.15
N GLY A 57 2.05 18.02 -25.26
CA GLY A 57 2.37 18.53 -23.93
C GLY A 57 1.29 18.35 -22.87
N ARG A 58 0.28 17.50 -23.14
CA ARG A 58 -0.77 17.13 -22.18
C ARG A 58 -0.18 16.73 -20.83
N LEU A 59 -0.74 17.28 -19.76
CA LEU A 59 -0.24 17.11 -18.41
C LEU A 59 -0.73 15.80 -17.78
N TYR A 60 0.21 15.05 -17.21
CA TYR A 60 0.00 13.90 -16.33
C TYR A 60 0.56 14.25 -14.95
N ILE A 61 -0.14 13.84 -13.89
CA ILE A 61 0.23 14.14 -12.50
C ILE A 61 0.16 12.84 -11.69
N LEU A 62 1.29 12.37 -11.19
CA LEU A 62 1.34 11.31 -10.17
C LEU A 62 1.05 11.93 -8.80
N TYR A 63 0.05 11.38 -8.11
CA TYR A 63 -0.30 11.72 -6.73
C TYR A 63 0.37 10.73 -5.77
N ASP A 64 1.39 11.20 -5.07
CA ASP A 64 2.17 10.44 -4.08
C ASP A 64 1.89 10.95 -2.66
N ILE A 65 2.14 10.10 -1.66
CA ILE A 65 2.06 10.44 -0.24
C ILE A 65 3.42 10.94 0.25
N ASN A 66 3.44 11.96 1.10
CA ASN A 66 4.67 12.61 1.58
C ASN A 66 4.69 12.85 3.10
N GLY A 67 3.86 12.16 3.86
CA GLY A 67 3.79 12.35 5.31
C GLY A 67 3.18 11.16 6.05
N PRO A 68 3.32 11.11 7.38
CA PRO A 68 2.90 9.99 8.20
C PRO A 68 1.37 9.77 8.24
N ASP A 69 0.59 10.77 7.83
CA ASP A 69 -0.88 10.75 7.91
C ASP A 69 -1.55 10.56 6.54
N GLY A 70 -0.74 10.39 5.48
CA GLY A 70 -1.19 10.13 4.13
C GLY A 70 -1.38 8.65 3.85
N CYS A 71 -2.50 8.30 3.25
CA CYS A 71 -2.81 6.93 2.87
C CYS A 71 -2.92 6.79 1.35
N LEU A 72 -2.48 5.63 0.88
CA LEU A 72 -2.72 5.21 -0.50
C LEU A 72 -4.20 4.90 -0.68
N ASN A 73 -4.68 5.04 -1.92
CA ASN A 73 -6.11 5.15 -2.18
C ASN A 73 -6.60 3.99 -3.03
N ASP A 74 -7.85 3.58 -2.79
CA ASP A 74 -8.54 2.66 -3.66
C ASP A 74 -8.86 3.33 -5.02
N PHE A 75 -9.30 2.51 -5.97
CA PHE A 75 -9.58 2.96 -7.33
C PHE A 75 -10.65 4.05 -7.39
N LYS A 76 -11.74 3.88 -6.63
CA LYS A 76 -12.86 4.83 -6.64
C LYS A 76 -12.41 6.20 -6.14
N THR A 77 -11.71 6.23 -5.02
CA THR A 77 -11.16 7.45 -4.40
C THR A 77 -10.18 8.14 -5.34
N ALA A 78 -9.28 7.39 -5.98
CA ALA A 78 -8.36 7.93 -6.98
C ALA A 78 -9.11 8.63 -8.13
N ARG A 79 -10.14 7.98 -8.69
CA ARG A 79 -10.96 8.55 -9.76
C ARG A 79 -11.72 9.81 -9.31
N ASP A 80 -12.30 9.78 -8.12
CA ASP A 80 -13.04 10.91 -7.55
C ASP A 80 -12.12 12.13 -7.33
N ILE A 81 -10.87 11.92 -6.90
CA ILE A 81 -9.87 12.99 -6.76
C ILE A 81 -9.49 13.59 -8.11
N CYS A 82 -9.24 12.77 -9.14
CA CYS A 82 -8.97 13.30 -10.47
C CYS A 82 -10.15 14.15 -10.96
N ALA A 83 -11.38 13.65 -10.84
CA ALA A 83 -12.59 14.34 -11.26
C ALA A 83 -12.80 15.67 -10.51
N LYS A 84 -12.56 15.72 -9.19
CA LYS A 84 -12.62 16.95 -8.38
C LYS A 84 -11.70 18.05 -8.92
N HIS A 85 -10.57 17.66 -9.50
CA HIS A 85 -9.60 18.57 -10.11
C HIS A 85 -9.83 18.81 -11.61
N LYS A 86 -10.98 18.41 -12.17
CA LYS A 86 -11.28 18.48 -13.61
C LYS A 86 -10.25 17.73 -14.47
N LEU A 87 -9.68 16.67 -13.90
CA LEU A 87 -8.79 15.72 -14.56
C LEU A 87 -9.51 14.38 -14.69
N GLU A 88 -8.93 13.47 -15.43
CA GLU A 88 -9.36 12.06 -15.50
C GLU A 88 -8.26 11.14 -14.97
N LEU A 89 -8.63 9.96 -14.48
CA LEU A 89 -7.65 8.92 -14.20
C LEU A 89 -7.04 8.48 -15.53
N ALA A 90 -5.71 8.33 -15.60
CA ALA A 90 -5.04 8.02 -16.85
C ALA A 90 -5.55 6.69 -17.44
N PRO A 91 -6.03 6.65 -18.69
CA PRO A 91 -6.61 5.44 -19.25
C PRO A 91 -5.55 4.42 -19.64
N GLN A 92 -5.92 3.15 -19.57
CA GLN A 92 -5.10 2.02 -19.98
C GLN A 92 -5.17 1.75 -21.49
N ASP A 93 -6.29 2.05 -22.13
CA ASP A 93 -6.53 1.73 -23.56
C ASP A 93 -5.93 2.77 -24.53
N ASP A 94 -5.12 3.70 -24.01
CA ASP A 94 -4.38 4.70 -24.77
C ASP A 94 -2.87 4.44 -24.60
N SER A 95 -2.21 4.08 -25.70
CA SER A 95 -0.77 3.75 -25.68
C SER A 95 0.13 4.92 -25.28
N LYS A 96 -0.27 6.16 -25.57
CA LYS A 96 0.48 7.37 -25.19
C LYS A 96 0.29 7.65 -23.70
N SER A 97 -0.91 7.43 -23.18
CA SER A 97 -1.20 7.44 -21.75
C SER A 97 -0.36 6.41 -21.00
N LEU A 98 -0.36 5.16 -21.45
CA LEU A 98 0.45 4.10 -20.82
C LEU A 98 1.94 4.44 -20.82
N ALA A 99 2.47 5.03 -21.89
CA ALA A 99 3.86 5.46 -21.92
C ALA A 99 4.15 6.57 -20.89
N ALA A 100 3.26 7.57 -20.77
CA ALA A 100 3.37 8.64 -19.79
C ALA A 100 3.27 8.14 -18.34
N VAL A 101 2.31 7.25 -18.07
CA VAL A 101 2.16 6.60 -16.76
C VAL A 101 3.40 5.78 -16.45
N ARG A 102 3.89 4.96 -17.38
CA ARG A 102 5.11 4.17 -17.18
C ARG A 102 6.29 5.05 -16.80
N GLN A 103 6.48 6.18 -17.47
CA GLN A 103 7.54 7.14 -17.14
C GLN A 103 7.43 7.66 -15.70
N LEU A 104 6.22 7.97 -15.23
CA LEU A 104 5.99 8.45 -13.87
C LEU A 104 6.19 7.34 -12.82
N VAL A 105 5.69 6.14 -13.11
CA VAL A 105 5.52 5.01 -12.19
C VAL A 105 6.83 4.23 -12.00
N THR A 106 7.49 3.81 -13.09
CA THR A 106 8.65 2.93 -13.01
C THR A 106 9.89 3.65 -12.49
N SER A 107 10.09 4.90 -12.90
CA SER A 107 11.20 5.74 -12.41
C SER A 107 11.15 6.00 -10.90
N ARG A 108 9.99 5.76 -10.27
CA ARG A 108 9.76 5.94 -8.83
C ARG A 108 9.52 4.64 -8.08
N ARG A 109 9.49 3.50 -8.78
CA ARG A 109 9.21 2.17 -8.23
C ARG A 109 7.92 2.15 -7.40
N VAL A 110 6.84 2.65 -7.99
CA VAL A 110 5.52 2.66 -7.34
C VAL A 110 4.51 1.94 -8.21
N THR A 111 3.36 1.56 -7.65
CA THR A 111 2.21 1.03 -8.40
C THR A 111 1.13 2.11 -8.49
N SER A 112 0.42 2.21 -9.62
CA SER A 112 -0.65 3.20 -9.78
C SER A 112 -1.90 2.68 -10.49
N TRP A 113 -3.08 3.15 -10.07
CA TRP A 113 -4.34 2.92 -10.79
C TRP A 113 -4.34 3.52 -12.21
N LEU A 114 -5.09 2.87 -13.10
CA LEU A 114 -5.39 3.25 -14.48
C LEU A 114 -6.90 3.09 -14.75
N ASP A 115 -7.49 3.95 -15.57
CA ASP A 115 -8.89 3.82 -15.96
C ASP A 115 -9.08 2.87 -17.16
N GLY A 116 -10.27 2.29 -17.30
CA GLY A 116 -10.63 1.45 -18.43
C GLY A 116 -11.55 0.28 -18.09
N LYS A 117 -12.07 -0.37 -19.13
CA LYS A 117 -12.90 -1.58 -18.99
C LYS A 117 -12.05 -2.78 -18.57
N THR A 118 -12.54 -3.55 -17.62
CA THR A 118 -11.91 -4.77 -17.13
C THR A 118 -12.60 -6.02 -17.63
N SER A 119 -11.91 -7.16 -17.51
CA SER A 119 -12.43 -8.46 -17.93
C SER A 119 -13.61 -8.93 -17.07
N GLU A 120 -13.61 -8.58 -15.78
CA GLU A 120 -14.63 -9.02 -14.81
C GLU A 120 -15.10 -7.88 -13.88
N PRO A 121 -16.35 -7.95 -13.39
CA PRO A 121 -16.83 -7.02 -12.37
C PRO A 121 -15.98 -7.06 -11.09
N GLY A 122 -15.69 -5.89 -10.52
CA GLY A 122 -14.92 -5.78 -9.27
C GLY A 122 -13.39 -5.77 -9.45
N LEU A 123 -12.92 -5.93 -10.70
CA LEU A 123 -11.52 -5.69 -11.06
C LEU A 123 -11.32 -4.27 -11.57
N CYS A 124 -10.12 -3.75 -11.35
CA CYS A 124 -9.63 -2.45 -11.77
C CYS A 124 -8.21 -2.56 -12.32
N HIS A 125 -7.88 -1.75 -13.33
CA HIS A 125 -6.53 -1.73 -13.93
C HIS A 125 -5.54 -0.98 -13.07
N LEU A 126 -4.35 -1.55 -12.86
CA LEU A 126 -3.20 -0.85 -12.32
C LEU A 126 -1.95 -1.10 -13.15
N MET A 127 -1.01 -0.18 -13.10
CA MET A 127 0.36 -0.37 -13.58
C MET A 127 1.27 -0.70 -12.39
N SER A 128 1.96 -1.83 -12.45
CA SER A 128 2.98 -2.20 -11.48
C SER A 128 4.21 -1.29 -11.55
N GLN A 129 5.04 -1.34 -10.52
CA GLN A 129 6.32 -0.62 -10.48
C GLN A 129 7.31 -1.04 -11.58
N GLU A 130 7.14 -2.22 -12.16
CA GLU A 130 7.90 -2.72 -13.31
C GLU A 130 7.33 -2.24 -14.65
N GLY A 131 6.15 -1.62 -14.66
CA GLY A 131 5.52 -1.04 -15.86
C GLY A 131 4.59 -1.99 -16.61
N PHE A 132 4.15 -3.07 -15.97
CA PHE A 132 3.15 -3.99 -16.49
C PHE A 132 1.75 -3.60 -16.04
N VAL A 133 0.75 -3.81 -16.91
CA VAL A 133 -0.66 -3.58 -16.58
C VAL A 133 -1.25 -4.88 -16.04
N HIS A 134 -1.99 -4.78 -14.94
CA HIS A 134 -2.69 -5.89 -14.32
C HIS A 134 -4.11 -5.48 -13.92
N GLU A 135 -5.00 -6.46 -13.89
CA GLU A 135 -6.30 -6.33 -13.25
C GLU A 135 -6.20 -6.84 -11.80
N GLN A 136 -6.66 -6.03 -10.86
CA GLN A 136 -6.64 -6.32 -9.42
C GLN A 136 -7.93 -5.86 -8.77
N GLY A 137 -8.25 -6.38 -7.58
CA GLY A 137 -9.41 -5.92 -6.82
C GLY A 137 -9.33 -4.42 -6.55
N CYS A 138 -10.43 -3.68 -6.76
CA CYS A 138 -10.43 -2.21 -6.76
C CYS A 138 -10.07 -1.53 -5.42
N ASN A 139 -9.97 -2.29 -4.31
CA ASN A 139 -9.72 -1.78 -2.97
C ASN A 139 -8.23 -1.77 -2.58
N GLN A 140 -7.31 -2.06 -3.51
CA GLN A 140 -5.87 -2.03 -3.19
C GLN A 140 -5.40 -0.61 -2.84
N PRO A 141 -4.56 -0.46 -1.80
CA PRO A 141 -4.00 0.84 -1.43
C PRO A 141 -2.79 1.15 -2.32
N VAL A 142 -3.01 1.83 -3.45
CA VAL A 142 -1.92 2.24 -4.37
C VAL A 142 -1.99 3.73 -4.73
N ARG A 143 -1.01 4.20 -5.51
CA ARG A 143 -1.00 5.59 -6.02
C ARG A 143 -1.89 5.69 -7.24
N PHE A 144 -1.97 6.88 -7.83
CA PHE A 144 -2.74 7.10 -9.05
C PHE A 144 -2.14 8.23 -9.87
N VAL A 145 -2.36 8.15 -11.19
CA VAL A 145 -1.96 9.19 -12.13
C VAL A 145 -3.21 9.80 -12.73
N CYS A 146 -3.41 11.09 -12.52
CA CYS A 146 -4.43 11.85 -13.24
C CYS A 146 -3.82 12.47 -14.52
N ARG A 147 -4.64 12.73 -15.53
CA ARG A 147 -4.26 13.52 -16.70
C ARG A 147 -5.30 14.57 -17.03
N GLU A 148 -4.90 15.65 -17.71
CA GLU A 148 -5.85 16.61 -18.30
C GLU A 148 -6.87 15.86 -19.16
N ALA A 149 -8.17 16.11 -18.99
CA ALA A 149 -9.19 15.48 -19.82
C ALA A 149 -9.03 15.90 -21.29
N ALA A 150 -9.46 15.04 -22.22
CA ALA A 150 -9.42 15.39 -23.63
C ALA A 150 -10.46 16.49 -23.87
N ALA A 151 -10.07 17.55 -24.59
CA ALA A 151 -10.99 18.60 -25.00
C ALA A 151 -11.97 18.10 -26.07
#